data_AF-A0A392MYV9-F1
#
_entry.id   AF-A0A392MYV9-F1
#
_cell.length_a   1.000
_cell.length_b   1.000
_cell.length_c   1.000
_cell.angle_alpha   90.00
_cell.angle_beta   90.00
_cell.angle_gamma   90.00
#
_symmetry.space_group_name_H-M   'P 1'
#
loop_
_entity.id
_entity.type
_entity.pdbx_description
1 polymer ?
#
loop_
_entity_poly.entity_id
_entity_poly.type
_entity_poly.pdbx_seq_one_letter_code
_entity_poly.pdbx_strand_id
1 'polypeptide(L)'
;KHFFYSSRSRFEQSLVRWATPQLHDIDALAKMVDPALEGLYPVKSLSRFADVIALCVQPEPEFRPPMSEVVQALVRLVQRTNMSKRTFGTDQGGSNRGGDDQDTLDM
;
A
#
# COMPACT_ATOMS: atom_id res chain seq x y z
N LYS A 1 6.73 -27.44 2.60
CA LYS A 1 8.10 -27.03 3.00
C LYS A 1 7.98 -25.65 3.65
N HIS A 2 8.12 -25.59 4.98
CA HIS A 2 7.96 -24.37 5.77
C HIS A 2 9.10 -23.39 5.49
N PHE A 3 8.75 -22.13 5.21
CA PHE A 3 9.72 -21.03 5.05
C PHE A 3 10.12 -20.55 6.45
N PHE A 4 11.25 -21.03 6.97
CA PHE A 4 11.77 -20.69 8.30
C PHE A 4 12.96 -19.74 8.14
N TYR A 5 12.80 -18.46 8.48
CA TYR A 5 13.90 -17.49 8.51
C TYR A 5 14.73 -17.74 9.77
N SER A 6 15.73 -18.62 9.65
CA SER A 6 16.53 -19.16 10.78
C SER A 6 17.43 -18.13 11.50
N SER A 7 17.50 -16.89 11.04
CA SER A 7 18.28 -15.79 11.63
C SER A 7 17.49 -14.90 12.60
N ARG A 8 16.20 -15.18 12.81
CA ARG A 8 15.28 -14.38 13.62
C ARG A 8 15.01 -15.02 15.00
N SER A 9 14.69 -14.20 16.01
CA SER A 9 14.40 -14.65 17.40
C SER A 9 13.36 -15.78 17.42
N ARG A 10 13.35 -16.68 18.43
CA ARG A 10 12.40 -17.83 18.46
C ARG A 10 10.93 -17.46 18.27
N PHE A 11 10.54 -16.24 18.64
CA PHE A 11 9.19 -15.70 18.43
C PHE A 11 8.93 -15.18 17.01
N GLU A 12 9.99 -14.84 16.28
CA GLU A 12 10.01 -14.36 14.90
C GLU A 12 10.27 -15.48 13.87
N GLN A 13 10.57 -16.69 14.34
CA GLN A 13 10.70 -17.89 13.51
C GLN A 13 9.39 -18.25 12.79
N SER A 14 8.25 -17.89 13.38
CA SER A 14 6.95 -17.93 12.72
C SER A 14 6.58 -16.53 12.26
N LEU A 15 6.60 -16.32 10.94
CA LEU A 15 6.16 -15.07 10.31
C LEU A 15 4.75 -14.69 10.73
N VAL A 16 3.85 -15.67 10.86
CA VAL A 16 2.48 -15.43 11.29
C VAL A 16 2.45 -14.91 12.74
N ARG A 17 3.13 -15.59 13.67
CA ARG A 17 3.19 -15.18 15.09
C ARG A 17 3.75 -13.77 15.26
N TRP A 18 4.74 -13.39 14.46
CA TRP A 18 5.34 -12.06 14.46
C TRP A 18 4.46 -11.00 13.78
N ALA A 19 3.82 -11.34 12.66
CA ALA A 19 3.05 -10.40 11.84
C ALA A 19 1.68 -10.07 12.46
N THR A 20 0.94 -11.06 12.96
CA THR A 20 -0.43 -10.88 13.48
C THR A 20 -0.61 -9.67 14.41
N PRO A 21 0.21 -9.45 15.46
CA PRO A 21 0.02 -8.30 16.36
C PRO A 21 0.24 -6.94 15.68
N GLN A 22 0.97 -6.90 14.57
CA GLN A 22 1.32 -5.68 13.85
C GLN A 22 0.30 -5.31 12.76
N LEU A 23 -0.60 -6.23 12.38
CA LEU A 23 -1.55 -6.01 11.27
C LEU A 23 -2.59 -4.91 11.52
N HIS A 24 -2.77 -4.49 12.78
CA HIS A 24 -3.74 -3.48 13.18
C HIS A 24 -3.15 -2.06 13.31
N ASP A 25 -1.83 -1.91 13.23
CA ASP A 25 -1.13 -0.65 13.39
C ASP A 25 -0.48 -0.22 12.07
N ILE A 26 -0.88 0.94 11.55
CA ILE A 26 -0.39 1.45 10.27
C ILE A 26 1.11 1.77 10.27
N ASP A 27 1.64 2.22 11.41
CA ASP A 27 3.06 2.53 11.56
C ASP A 27 3.90 1.25 11.69
N ALA A 28 3.34 0.22 12.33
CA ALA A 28 3.93 -1.11 12.37
C ALA A 28 3.92 -1.77 10.99
N LEU A 29 2.81 -1.67 10.25
CA LEU A 29 2.69 -2.17 8.88
C LEU A 29 3.78 -1.60 7.97
N ALA A 30 4.07 -0.30 8.05
CA ALA A 30 5.12 0.33 7.26
C ALA A 30 6.51 -0.28 7.54
N LYS A 31 6.79 -0.69 8.78
CA LYS A 31 8.06 -1.34 9.17
C LYS A 31 8.13 -2.81 8.78
N MET A 32 7.00 -3.44 8.50
CA MET A 32 6.92 -4.84 8.04
C MET A 32 7.10 -4.99 6.54
N VAL A 33 6.91 -3.93 5.77
CA VAL A 33 7.04 -3.98 4.31
C VAL A 33 8.48 -4.33 3.93
N ASP A 34 8.63 -5.10 2.86
CA ASP A 34 9.94 -5.45 2.31
C ASP A 34 10.75 -4.18 1.99
N PRO A 35 11.94 -3.98 2.60
CA PRO A 35 12.80 -2.83 2.32
C PRO A 35 13.19 -2.70 0.84
N ALA A 36 13.23 -3.81 0.10
CA ALA A 36 13.53 -3.81 -1.35
C ALA A 36 12.44 -3.13 -2.20
N LEU A 37 11.27 -2.85 -1.63
CA LEU A 37 10.23 -2.06 -2.29
C LEU A 37 10.51 -0.55 -2.24
N GLU A 38 11.51 -0.09 -1.48
CA GLU A 38 11.98 1.31 -1.44
C GLU A 38 10.86 2.36 -1.24
N GLY A 39 9.78 2.00 -0.53
CA GLY A 39 8.64 2.88 -0.34
C GLY A 39 7.75 3.07 -1.58
N LEU A 40 7.98 2.31 -2.67
CA LEU A 40 7.20 2.33 -3.91
C LEU A 40 5.84 1.62 -3.77
N TYR A 41 5.15 1.85 -2.67
CA TYR A 41 3.83 1.32 -2.40
C TYR A 41 2.92 2.41 -1.82
N PRO A 42 1.62 2.43 -2.18
CA PRO A 42 0.68 3.36 -1.60
C PRO A 42 0.38 2.97 -0.15
N VAL A 43 0.86 3.77 0.81
CA VAL A 43 0.66 3.55 2.26
C VAL A 43 -0.81 3.33 2.62
N LYS A 44 -1.74 4.08 2.00
CA LYS A 44 -3.20 3.94 2.20
C LYS A 44 -3.77 2.57 1.81
N SER A 45 -3.02 1.78 1.05
CA SER A 45 -3.46 0.44 0.62
C SER A 45 -2.90 -0.66 1.51
N LEU A 46 -1.83 -0.39 2.28
CA LEU A 46 -1.25 -1.36 3.20
C LEU A 46 -2.27 -1.85 4.21
N SER A 47 -3.03 -0.95 4.83
CA SER A 47 -4.06 -1.34 5.80
C SER A 47 -5.08 -2.32 5.19
N ARG A 48 -5.52 -2.05 3.95
CA ARG A 48 -6.47 -2.96 3.28
C ARG A 48 -5.86 -4.31 2.91
N PHE A 49 -4.57 -4.35 2.57
CA PHE A 49 -3.88 -5.62 2.40
C PHE A 49 -3.74 -6.36 3.74
N ALA A 50 -3.46 -5.63 4.82
CA ALA A 50 -3.36 -6.18 6.16
C ALA A 50 -4.69 -6.80 6.64
N ASP A 51 -5.83 -6.19 6.32
CA ASP A 51 -7.16 -6.75 6.62
C ASP A 51 -7.35 -8.12 5.96
N VAL A 52 -6.98 -8.25 4.68
CA VAL A 52 -7.07 -9.53 3.96
C VAL A 52 -6.12 -10.57 4.56
N ILE A 53 -4.89 -10.17 4.90
CA ILE A 53 -3.91 -11.05 5.54
C ILE A 53 -4.43 -11.53 6.90
N ALA A 54 -5.00 -10.62 7.72
CA ALA A 54 -5.52 -10.91 9.05
C ALA A 54 -6.62 -11.98 9.00
N LEU A 55 -7.53 -11.90 8.02
CA LEU A 55 -8.55 -12.92 7.78
C LEU A 55 -7.95 -14.28 7.38
N CYS A 56 -6.91 -14.27 6.55
CA CYS A 56 -6.28 -15.50 6.07
C CYS A 56 -5.49 -16.25 7.15
N VAL A 57 -4.94 -15.51 8.12
CA VAL A 57 -4.09 -16.09 9.19
C VAL A 57 -4.84 -16.34 10.49
N GLN A 58 -6.18 -16.24 10.50
CA GLN A 58 -6.99 -16.52 11.68
C GLN A 58 -6.68 -17.92 12.24
N PRO A 59 -6.55 -18.07 13.58
CA PRO A 59 -6.31 -19.38 14.19
C PRO A 59 -7.42 -20.36 13.84
N GLU A 60 -8.67 -19.91 13.92
CA GLU A 60 -9.85 -20.70 13.61
C GLU A 60 -10.06 -20.77 12.09
N PRO A 61 -10.13 -21.97 11.50
CA PRO A 61 -10.27 -22.13 10.05
C PRO A 61 -11.62 -21.64 9.52
N GLU A 62 -12.65 -21.61 10.36
CA GLU A 62 -14.02 -21.21 10.01
C GLU A 62 -14.14 -19.71 9.69
N PHE A 63 -13.23 -18.88 10.22
CA PHE A 63 -13.17 -17.44 9.91
C PHE A 63 -12.30 -17.12 8.70
N ARG A 64 -11.64 -18.14 8.10
CA ARG A 64 -10.81 -17.92 6.92
C ARG A 64 -11.70 -17.87 5.68
N PRO A 65 -11.58 -16.82 4.85
CA PRO A 65 -12.37 -16.71 3.64
C PRO A 65 -11.95 -17.76 2.60
N PRO A 66 -12.86 -18.17 1.71
CA PRO A 66 -12.50 -19.02 0.58
C PRO A 66 -11.53 -18.29 -0.37
N MET A 67 -10.67 -19.06 -1.05
CA MET A 67 -9.66 -18.47 -1.95
C MET A 67 -10.27 -17.63 -3.08
N SER A 68 -11.50 -17.93 -3.52
CA SER A 68 -12.24 -17.10 -4.48
C SER A 68 -12.44 -15.67 -3.97
N GLU A 69 -12.81 -15.50 -2.70
CA GLU A 69 -13.00 -14.19 -2.08
C GLU A 69 -11.67 -13.47 -1.87
N VAL A 70 -10.63 -14.19 -1.47
CA VAL A 70 -9.27 -13.63 -1.33
C VAL A 70 -8.79 -13.05 -2.65
N VAL A 71 -8.92 -13.80 -3.75
CA VAL A 71 -8.53 -13.33 -5.09
C VAL A 71 -9.35 -12.11 -5.49
N GLN A 72 -10.67 -12.13 -5.29
CA GLN A 72 -11.52 -10.98 -5.62
C GLN A 72 -11.15 -9.73 -4.81
N ALA A 73 -10.85 -9.89 -3.51
CA ALA A 73 -10.41 -8.79 -2.66
C ALA A 73 -9.10 -8.19 -3.16
N LEU A 74 -8.09 -9.03 -3.43
CA LEU A 74 -6.79 -8.60 -3.94
C LEU A 74 -6.89 -7.89 -5.30
N VAL A 75 -7.68 -8.44 -6.23
CA VAL A 75 -7.92 -7.81 -7.54
C VAL A 75 -8.53 -6.42 -7.37
N ARG A 76 -9.56 -6.28 -6.51
CA ARG A 76 -10.18 -4.98 -6.22
C ARG A 76 -9.19 -4.00 -5.60
N LEU A 77 -8.29 -4.45 -4.74
CA LEU A 77 -7.26 -3.61 -4.14
C LEU A 77 -6.25 -3.10 -5.17
N VAL A 78 -5.75 -3.98 -6.04
CA VAL A 78 -4.81 -3.62 -7.11
C VAL A 78 -5.45 -2.68 -8.14
N GLN A 79 -6.74 -2.89 -8.44
CA GLN A 79 -7.49 -1.97 -9.31
C GLN A 79 -7.64 -0.59 -8.68
N ARG A 80 -7.94 -0.51 -7.37
CA ARG A 80 -8.03 0.77 -6.67
C ARG A 80 -6.69 1.49 -6.59
N THR A 81 -5.59 0.76 -6.32
CA THR A 81 -4.25 1.36 -6.25
C THR A 81 -3.80 1.92 -7.59
N ASN A 82 -4.11 1.23 -8.70
CA ASN A 82 -3.77 1.72 -10.04
C ASN A 82 -4.58 2.95 -10.44
N MET A 83 -5.84 3.06 -10.00
CA MET A 83 -6.69 4.22 -10.26
C MET A 83 -6.22 5.44 -9.45
N SER A 84 -5.74 5.24 -8.22
CA SER A 84 -5.15 6.31 -7.40
C SER A 84 -3.86 6.89 -7.97
N LYS A 85 -3.11 6.15 -8.81
CA LYS A 85 -1.95 6.70 -9.52
C LYS A 85 -2.34 7.71 -10.60
N ARG A 86 -3.54 7.60 -11.18
CA ARG A 86 -4.02 8.50 -12.24
C ARG A 86 -4.51 9.86 -11.75
N THR A 87 -4.73 10.03 -10.44
CA THR A 87 -5.25 11.28 -9.87
C THR A 87 -4.20 12.13 -9.16
N PHE A 88 -2.95 11.65 -9.03
CA PHE A 88 -1.83 12.38 -8.41
C PHE A 88 -0.86 12.99 -9.44
N GLY A 89 -1.34 13.28 -10.64
CA GLY A 89 -0.58 13.89 -11.74
C GLY A 89 -0.95 15.35 -12.04
N THR A 90 -1.47 16.10 -11.06
CA THR A 90 -1.80 17.52 -11.25
C THR A 90 -1.30 18.34 -10.08
N ASP A 91 0.01 18.58 -10.03
CA ASP A 91 0.54 19.91 -9.71
C ASP A 91 2.04 19.96 -9.99
N GLN A 92 2.42 20.57 -11.13
CA GLN A 92 3.46 21.60 -11.24
C GLN A 92 3.97 21.76 -12.70
N GLY A 93 3.86 23.00 -13.19
CA GLY A 93 4.89 23.60 -14.04
C GLY A 93 4.63 23.65 -15.55
N GLY A 94 4.10 24.79 -16.01
CA GLY A 94 4.10 25.18 -17.43
C GLY A 94 4.05 26.69 -17.62
N SER A 95 5.19 27.36 -17.50
CA SER A 95 5.40 28.72 -18.05
C SER A 95 5.56 28.66 -19.57
N ASN A 96 4.80 29.49 -20.31
CA ASN A 96 5.25 30.26 -21.48
C ASN A 96 4.08 31.14 -21.98
N ARG A 97 4.19 32.47 -21.95
CA ARG A 97 4.76 33.38 -22.96
C ARG A 97 3.85 33.63 -24.18
N GLY A 98 3.50 34.90 -24.40
CA GLY A 98 3.36 35.50 -25.73
C GLY A 98 2.03 36.23 -26.00
N GLY A 99 2.11 37.51 -26.40
CA GLY A 99 1.02 38.35 -26.93
C GLY A 99 0.85 39.67 -26.15
N ASP A 100 1.77 40.63 -26.21
CA ASP A 100 1.98 41.65 -27.27
C ASP A 100 0.97 42.83 -27.20
N ASP A 101 1.53 43.99 -26.83
CA ASP A 101 1.28 45.38 -27.28
C ASP A 101 -0.12 46.03 -27.20
N GLN A 102 -0.22 47.19 -26.53
CA GLN A 102 -0.19 48.53 -27.18
C GLN A 102 -0.69 49.65 -26.24
N ASP A 103 0.08 50.74 -26.20
CA ASP A 103 -0.21 52.13 -25.81
C ASP A 103 -1.43 52.48 -24.94
N THR A 104 -1.20 53.30 -23.90
CA THR A 104 -1.34 54.76 -24.07
C THR A 104 -0.83 55.51 -22.83
N LEU A 105 0.00 56.52 -23.11
CA LEU A 105 0.44 57.58 -22.22
C LEU A 105 -0.73 58.51 -21.79
N ASP A 106 -0.45 59.31 -20.76
CA ASP A 106 -1.08 60.59 -20.39
C ASP A 106 -2.40 60.56 -19.59
N MET A 107 -2.33 60.75 -18.26
CA MET A 107 -2.48 62.06 -17.57
C MET A 107 -2.58 61.87 -16.05
#